data_AF-A0A1Y4AAH5-F1
#
_entry.id   AF-A0A1Y4AAH5-F1
#
_cell.length_a   1.000
_cell.length_b   1.000
_cell.length_c   1.000
_cell.angle_alpha   90.00
_cell.angle_beta   90.00
_cell.angle_gamma   90.00
#
_symmetry.space_group_name_H-M   'P 1'
#
loop_
_entity.id
_entity.type
_entity.pdbx_description
1 polymer ?
#
loop_
_entity_poly.entity_id
_entity_poly.type
_entity_poly.pdbx_seq_one_letter_code
_entity_poly.pdbx_strand_id
1 'polypeptide(L)'
;MGETRKAKTLTALEAAERWNCSTNDIYDWCKSGSIEGAQKEKRAWAIPQDAMRPFDKKLIREILWQLLELKNGTVTRFDLSEWGIKQADLARYIEPLVDICYIEQTPSAPVAGRTLNYRITNKGLHLLGRTGSKDSGADVPQPLMIGASVAGRFTSQIISDLMGTTV
;
A
#
# COMPACT_ATOMS: atom_id res chain seq x y z
N MET A 1 -7.39 -19.42 39.01
CA MET A 1 -7.29 -20.21 37.77
C MET A 1 -7.86 -19.35 36.65
N GLY A 2 -7.00 -18.75 35.84
CA GLY A 2 -7.42 -17.84 34.76
C GLY A 2 -7.99 -18.66 33.62
N GLU A 3 -9.27 -18.45 33.32
CA GLU A 3 -9.92 -19.01 32.15
C GLU A 3 -9.29 -18.38 30.91
N THR A 4 -8.47 -19.16 30.19
CA THR A 4 -7.83 -18.74 28.95
C THR A 4 -8.94 -18.47 27.94
N ARG A 5 -9.34 -17.21 27.77
CA ARG A 5 -10.28 -16.82 26.70
C ARG A 5 -9.66 -17.30 25.39
N LYS A 6 -10.22 -18.35 24.78
CA LYS A 6 -9.82 -18.76 23.43
C LYS A 6 -9.95 -17.54 22.53
N ALA A 7 -8.84 -17.07 22.00
CA ALA A 7 -8.86 -16.01 21.01
C ALA A 7 -9.71 -16.47 19.83
N LYS A 8 -10.51 -15.56 19.27
CA LYS A 8 -11.37 -15.88 18.14
C LYS A 8 -10.47 -16.15 16.94
N THR A 9 -10.62 -17.30 16.30
CA THR A 9 -9.82 -17.76 15.16
C THR A 9 -10.65 -17.81 13.89
N LEU A 10 -9.99 -17.67 12.74
CA LEU A 10 -10.51 -17.84 11.39
C LEU A 10 -9.97 -19.14 10.81
N THR A 11 -10.77 -19.76 9.96
CA THR A 11 -10.34 -20.79 9.03
C THR A 11 -9.56 -20.18 7.86
N ALA A 12 -8.83 -21.02 7.12
CA ALA A 12 -8.11 -20.57 5.92
C ALA A 12 -9.05 -19.99 4.85
N LEU A 13 -10.30 -20.48 4.75
CA LEU A 13 -11.29 -19.97 3.82
C LEU A 13 -11.77 -18.57 4.21
N GLU A 14 -12.15 -18.38 5.48
CA GLU A 14 -12.59 -17.08 5.98
C GLU A 14 -11.47 -16.03 5.90
N ALA A 15 -10.22 -16.44 6.15
CA ALA A 15 -9.07 -15.56 5.98
C ALA A 15 -8.84 -15.19 4.51
N ALA A 16 -9.00 -16.14 3.59
CA ALA A 16 -8.86 -15.90 2.15
C ALA A 16 -9.90 -14.90 1.63
N GLU A 17 -11.17 -15.06 2.05
CA GLU A 17 -12.25 -14.11 1.74
C GLU A 17 -11.96 -12.73 2.32
N ARG A 18 -11.54 -12.66 3.59
CA ARG A 18 -11.23 -11.40 4.26
C ARG A 18 -10.07 -10.63 3.61
N TRP A 19 -9.04 -11.33 3.13
CA TRP A 19 -7.83 -10.72 2.60
C TRP A 19 -7.77 -10.68 1.07
N ASN A 20 -8.89 -11.01 0.41
CA ASN A 20 -9.05 -11.07 -1.04
C ASN A 20 -7.89 -11.83 -1.71
N CYS A 21 -7.65 -13.05 -1.22
CA CYS A 21 -6.59 -13.91 -1.73
C CYS A 21 -7.08 -15.35 -1.89
N SER A 22 -6.23 -16.22 -2.44
CA SER A 22 -6.57 -17.64 -2.54
C SER A 22 -6.30 -18.36 -1.22
N THR A 23 -7.00 -19.48 -0.98
CA THR A 23 -6.69 -20.36 0.16
C THR A 23 -5.27 -20.92 0.08
N ASN A 24 -4.72 -21.09 -1.12
CA ASN A 24 -3.34 -21.52 -1.31
C ASN A 24 -2.34 -20.48 -0.79
N ASP A 25 -2.58 -19.19 -1.07
CA ASP A 25 -1.76 -18.10 -0.53
C ASP A 25 -1.76 -18.16 1.01
N ILE A 26 -2.92 -18.36 1.63
CA ILE A 26 -3.04 -18.53 3.09
C ILE A 26 -2.22 -19.72 3.59
N TYR A 27 -2.35 -20.89 2.96
CA TYR A 27 -1.61 -22.07 3.36
C TYR A 27 -0.10 -21.86 3.27
N ASP A 28 0.36 -21.19 2.23
CA ASP A 28 1.78 -20.92 2.04
C ASP A 28 2.29 -19.90 3.07
N TRP A 29 1.53 -18.86 3.37
CA TRP A 29 1.85 -17.89 4.44
C TRP A 29 1.86 -18.52 5.83
N CYS A 30 0.94 -19.43 6.11
CA CYS A 30 0.94 -20.19 7.36
C CYS A 30 2.17 -21.09 7.48
N LYS A 31 2.55 -21.80 6.40
CA LYS A 31 3.75 -22.65 6.38
C LYS A 31 5.05 -21.86 6.51
N SER A 32 5.12 -20.69 5.88
CA SER A 32 6.30 -19.81 5.94
C SER A 32 6.40 -19.05 7.27
N GLY A 33 5.36 -19.07 8.11
CA GLY A 33 5.30 -18.31 9.36
C GLY A 33 5.07 -16.80 9.12
N SER A 34 4.55 -16.41 7.96
CA SER A 34 4.28 -15.01 7.63
C SER A 34 3.02 -14.46 8.30
N ILE A 35 2.11 -15.33 8.75
CA ILE A 35 0.94 -14.96 9.55
C ILE A 35 1.29 -15.20 11.02
N GLU A 36 1.43 -14.12 11.79
CA GLU A 36 1.74 -14.20 13.20
C GLU A 36 0.64 -14.91 13.99
N GLY A 37 1.04 -15.85 14.86
CA GLY A 37 0.12 -16.62 15.71
C GLY A 37 -0.71 -17.68 14.97
N ALA A 38 -0.49 -17.90 13.68
CA ALA A 38 -1.12 -19.01 12.96
C ALA A 38 -0.63 -20.36 13.50
N GLN A 39 -1.57 -21.25 13.83
CA GLN A 39 -1.25 -22.57 14.37
C GLN A 39 -1.95 -23.67 13.57
N LYS A 40 -1.25 -24.79 13.38
CA LYS A 40 -1.82 -25.96 12.71
C LYS A 40 -2.51 -26.84 13.76
N GLU A 41 -3.84 -26.82 13.76
CA GLU A 41 -4.66 -27.66 14.63
C GLU A 41 -5.14 -28.90 13.86
N LYS A 42 -4.60 -30.07 14.23
CA LYS A 42 -4.88 -31.37 13.57
C LYS A 42 -4.61 -31.32 12.05
N ARG A 43 -5.65 -31.01 11.26
CA ARG A 43 -5.64 -30.97 9.78
C ARG A 43 -5.97 -29.59 9.20
N ALA A 44 -6.26 -28.60 10.03
CA ALA A 44 -6.62 -27.25 9.60
C ALA A 44 -5.66 -26.21 10.20
N TRP A 45 -5.62 -25.03 9.59
CA TRP A 45 -4.94 -23.88 10.16
C TRP A 45 -5.93 -23.02 10.93
N ALA A 46 -5.58 -22.67 12.16
CA ALA A 46 -6.26 -21.70 12.99
C ALA A 46 -5.50 -20.37 12.88
N ILE A 47 -6.16 -19.37 12.29
CA ILE A 47 -5.58 -18.04 12.05
C ILE A 47 -6.19 -17.06 13.06
N PRO A 48 -5.41 -16.32 13.85
CA PRO A 48 -5.98 -15.33 14.77
C PRO A 48 -6.78 -14.25 14.04
N GLN A 49 -7.92 -13.81 14.60
CA GLN A 49 -8.71 -12.73 13.99
C GLN A 49 -8.00 -11.38 13.94
N ASP A 50 -7.07 -11.17 14.86
CA ASP A 50 -6.24 -9.96 14.95
C ASP A 50 -4.96 -10.06 14.10
N ALA A 51 -4.75 -11.20 13.42
CA ALA A 51 -3.62 -11.34 12.52
C ALA A 51 -3.72 -10.35 11.36
N MET A 52 -2.58 -9.76 11.03
CA MET A 52 -2.46 -8.85 9.89
C MET A 52 -2.23 -9.65 8.60
N ARG A 53 -2.77 -9.12 7.50
CA ARG A 53 -2.49 -9.68 6.17
C ARG A 53 -0.99 -9.56 5.89
N PRO A 54 -0.30 -10.63 5.48
CA PRO A 54 1.12 -10.56 5.12
C PRO A 54 1.40 -9.63 3.93
N PHE A 55 2.64 -9.17 3.83
CA PHE A 55 3.14 -8.47 2.66
C PHE A 55 3.47 -9.43 1.53
N ASP A 56 2.75 -9.30 0.42
CA ASP A 56 3.01 -10.05 -0.81
C ASP A 56 3.14 -9.10 -2.00
N LYS A 57 3.62 -9.62 -3.14
CA LYS A 57 3.83 -8.81 -4.35
C LYS A 57 2.55 -8.15 -4.86
N LYS A 58 1.38 -8.80 -4.71
CA LYS A 58 0.11 -8.23 -5.20
C LYS A 58 -0.29 -7.02 -4.36
N LEU A 59 -0.22 -7.12 -3.03
CA LEU A 59 -0.52 -5.99 -2.15
C LEU A 59 0.47 -4.84 -2.34
N ILE A 60 1.77 -5.13 -2.47
CA ILE A 60 2.76 -4.08 -2.72
C ILE A 60 2.43 -3.34 -4.03
N ARG A 61 2.10 -4.08 -5.09
CA ARG A 61 1.71 -3.48 -6.38
C ARG A 61 0.48 -2.59 -6.25
N GLU A 62 -0.53 -3.04 -5.49
CA GLU A 62 -1.73 -2.26 -5.22
C GLU A 62 -1.42 -0.94 -4.49
N ILE A 63 -0.64 -1.01 -3.42
CA ILE A 63 -0.24 0.17 -2.64
C ILE A 63 0.48 1.18 -3.56
N LEU A 64 1.43 0.71 -4.37
CA LEU A 64 2.16 1.57 -5.29
C LEU A 64 1.26 2.20 -6.37
N TRP A 65 0.26 1.45 -6.84
CA TRP A 65 -0.71 1.96 -7.80
C TRP A 65 -1.55 3.08 -7.21
N GLN A 66 -2.15 2.87 -6.03
CA GLN A 66 -2.95 3.91 -5.36
C GLN A 66 -2.13 5.15 -5.00
N LEU A 67 -0.87 4.98 -4.56
CA LEU A 67 0.05 6.10 -4.32
C LEU A 67 0.29 6.93 -5.59
N LEU A 68 0.34 6.26 -6.74
CA LEU A 68 0.47 6.94 -8.03
C LEU A 68 -0.82 7.68 -8.41
N GLU A 69 -1.99 7.04 -8.25
CA GLU A 69 -3.28 7.67 -8.54
C GLU A 69 -3.52 8.91 -7.66
N LEU A 70 -3.14 8.85 -6.38
CA LEU A 70 -3.21 9.98 -5.46
C LEU A 70 -2.36 11.16 -5.95
N LYS A 71 -1.13 10.88 -6.40
CA LYS A 71 -0.24 11.91 -6.95
C LYS A 71 -0.76 12.53 -8.23
N ASN A 72 -1.41 11.73 -9.07
CA ASN A 72 -2.02 12.20 -10.30
C ASN A 72 -3.36 12.93 -10.06
N GLY A 73 -3.84 12.97 -8.81
CA GLY A 73 -5.15 13.52 -8.46
C GLY A 73 -6.32 12.71 -9.01
N THR A 74 -6.08 11.47 -9.47
CA THR A 74 -7.12 10.58 -10.00
C THR A 74 -8.02 10.06 -8.90
N VAL A 75 -7.44 9.80 -7.72
CA VAL A 75 -8.17 9.45 -6.50
C VAL A 75 -7.83 10.43 -5.40
N THR A 76 -8.77 10.64 -4.48
CA THR A 76 -8.62 11.57 -3.36
C THR A 76 -8.26 10.88 -2.05
N ARG A 77 -8.35 9.54 -2.01
CA ARG A 77 -8.15 8.74 -0.79
C ARG A 77 -7.44 7.42 -1.09
N PHE A 78 -6.56 7.04 -0.16
CA PHE A 78 -5.94 5.72 -0.09
C PHE A 78 -6.83 4.77 0.70
N ASP A 79 -7.19 3.61 0.14
CA ASP A 79 -8.05 2.62 0.79
C ASP A 79 -7.65 1.18 0.44
N LEU A 80 -7.42 0.36 1.47
CA LEU A 80 -7.06 -1.05 1.35
C LEU A 80 -8.09 -1.95 2.05
N SER A 81 -9.31 -1.46 2.28
CA SER A 81 -10.37 -2.25 2.93
C SER A 81 -10.70 -3.52 2.17
N GLU A 82 -10.61 -3.51 0.84
CA GLU A 82 -10.80 -4.69 -0.01
C GLU A 82 -9.76 -5.79 0.26
N TRP A 83 -8.59 -5.43 0.80
CA TRP A 83 -7.55 -6.36 1.22
C TRP A 83 -7.66 -6.74 2.70
N GLY A 84 -8.78 -6.39 3.35
CA GLY A 84 -9.03 -6.65 4.76
C GLY A 84 -8.14 -5.82 5.71
N ILE A 85 -7.54 -4.74 5.21
CA ILE A 85 -6.67 -3.85 5.96
C ILE A 85 -7.47 -2.61 6.40
N LYS A 86 -7.45 -2.32 7.70
CA LYS A 86 -8.15 -1.15 8.25
C LYS A 86 -7.33 0.11 8.04
N GLN A 87 -8.00 1.26 7.94
CA GLN A 87 -7.34 2.57 7.81
C GLN A 87 -6.30 2.82 8.93
N ALA A 88 -6.58 2.38 10.16
CA ALA A 88 -5.69 2.53 11.31
C ALA A 88 -4.38 1.73 11.19
N ASP A 89 -4.38 0.66 10.41
CA ASP A 89 -3.23 -0.25 10.25
C ASP A 89 -2.34 0.13 9.05
N LEU A 90 -2.76 1.11 8.23
CA LEU A 90 -2.07 1.47 6.99
C LEU A 90 -0.61 1.88 7.20
N ALA A 91 -0.28 2.59 8.28
CA ALA A 91 1.09 3.02 8.56
C ALA A 91 2.07 1.83 8.58
N ARG A 92 1.63 0.69 9.15
CA ARG A 92 2.40 -0.56 9.20
C ARG A 92 2.65 -1.16 7.82
N TYR A 93 1.83 -0.80 6.83
CA TYR A 93 2.00 -1.22 5.44
C TYR A 93 2.88 -0.28 4.61
N ILE A 94 2.99 0.99 5.01
CA ILE A 94 3.76 1.99 4.28
C ILE A 94 5.23 1.99 4.70
N GLU A 95 5.53 1.89 5.99
CA GLU A 95 6.91 1.92 6.51
C GLU A 95 7.82 0.86 5.85
N PRO A 96 7.42 -0.42 5.76
CA PRO A 96 8.26 -1.44 5.13
C PRO A 96 8.52 -1.17 3.65
N LEU A 97 7.67 -0.41 2.95
CA LEU A 97 7.91 -0.04 1.55
C LEU A 97 9.07 0.94 1.40
N VAL A 98 9.33 1.76 2.42
CA VAL A 98 10.52 2.62 2.51
C VAL A 98 11.75 1.74 2.70
N ASP A 99 11.70 0.82 3.67
CA ASP A 99 12.82 -0.05 4.02
C ASP A 99 13.25 -0.96 2.87
N ILE A 100 12.28 -1.49 2.11
CA ILE A 100 12.56 -2.32 0.93
C ILE A 100 12.73 -1.48 -0.36
N CYS A 101 12.85 -0.16 -0.25
CA CYS A 101 13.15 0.79 -1.32
C CYS A 101 12.15 0.79 -2.49
N TYR A 102 10.85 0.54 -2.25
CA TYR A 102 9.81 0.76 -3.26
C TYR A 102 9.34 2.21 -3.30
N ILE A 103 9.43 2.92 -2.16
CA ILE A 103 9.17 4.34 -2.02
C ILE A 103 10.29 5.03 -1.24
N GLU A 104 10.45 6.33 -1.46
CA GLU A 104 11.42 7.20 -0.77
C GLU A 104 10.69 8.42 -0.23
N GLN A 105 11.05 8.90 0.96
CA GLN A 105 10.52 10.17 1.46
C GLN A 105 11.16 11.34 0.71
N THR A 106 10.36 12.22 0.14
CA THR A 106 10.86 13.48 -0.41
C THR A 106 10.91 14.52 0.70
N PRO A 107 12.02 15.23 0.91
CA PRO A 107 12.06 16.32 1.88
C PRO A 107 11.09 17.41 1.40
N SER A 108 9.96 17.59 2.07
CA SER A 108 9.06 18.71 1.79
C SER A 108 9.48 19.93 2.61
N ALA A 109 9.48 21.10 2.00
CA ALA A 109 9.26 22.34 2.75
C ALA A 109 7.91 22.24 3.50
N PRO A 110 7.77 22.83 4.70
CA PRO A 110 6.56 22.73 5.50
C PRO A 110 5.42 23.49 4.81
N VAL A 111 4.62 22.78 4.02
CA VAL A 111 3.36 23.29 3.48
C VAL A 111 2.25 22.74 4.35
N ALA A 112 1.46 23.66 4.91
CA ALA A 112 0.39 23.38 5.85
C ALA A 112 -0.61 22.35 5.28
N GLY A 113 -0.69 21.18 5.93
CA GLY A 113 -1.77 20.22 5.70
C GLY A 113 -1.41 19.01 4.85
N ARG A 114 -0.64 18.07 5.43
CA ARG A 114 -0.55 16.64 5.07
C ARG A 114 -0.44 16.31 3.56
N THR A 115 0.68 16.68 2.97
CA THR A 115 1.12 16.05 1.71
C THR A 115 1.81 14.72 2.01
N LEU A 116 1.38 13.62 1.38
CA LEU A 116 2.10 12.35 1.40
C LEU A 116 3.41 12.52 0.62
N ASN A 117 4.47 12.92 1.32
CA ASN A 117 5.77 13.25 0.74
C ASN A 117 6.59 12.00 0.41
N TYR A 118 6.08 11.18 -0.50
CA TYR A 118 6.79 9.99 -0.98
C TYR A 118 7.04 10.11 -2.48
N ARG A 119 8.15 9.55 -2.97
CA ARG A 119 8.47 9.29 -4.37
C ARG A 119 8.52 7.78 -4.59
N ILE A 120 7.92 7.30 -5.68
CA ILE A 120 8.02 5.88 -6.06
C ILE A 120 9.39 5.70 -6.72
N THR A 121 10.17 4.72 -6.27
CA THR A 121 11.52 4.46 -6.79
C THR A 121 11.48 3.71 -8.12
N ASN A 122 12.64 3.57 -8.78
CA ASN A 122 12.76 2.72 -9.98
C ASN A 122 12.36 1.26 -9.69
N LYS A 123 12.65 0.75 -8.49
CA LYS A 123 12.24 -0.59 -8.06
C LYS A 123 10.71 -0.69 -7.97
N GLY A 124 10.04 0.35 -7.49
CA GLY A 124 8.58 0.45 -7.44
C GLY A 124 7.96 0.49 -8.82
N LEU A 125 8.47 1.35 -9.70
CA LEU A 125 8.02 1.45 -11.08
C LEU A 125 8.22 0.14 -11.84
N HIS A 126 9.31 -0.60 -11.58
CA HIS A 126 9.55 -1.90 -12.18
C HIS A 126 8.51 -2.93 -11.75
N LEU A 127 8.12 -2.95 -10.47
CA LEU A 127 7.06 -3.84 -9.97
C LEU A 127 5.69 -3.52 -10.58
N LEU A 128 5.43 -2.25 -10.89
CA LEU A 128 4.23 -1.82 -11.62
C LEU A 128 4.25 -2.20 -13.10
N GLY A 129 5.33 -2.80 -13.62
CA GLY A 129 5.50 -3.08 -15.04
C GLY A 129 5.66 -1.82 -15.90
N ARG A 130 6.03 -0.69 -15.27
CA ARG A 130 6.13 0.64 -15.90
C ARG A 130 7.56 1.07 -16.18
N THR A 131 8.57 0.27 -15.84
CA THR A 131 9.90 0.46 -16.44
C THR A 131 9.78 0.05 -17.90
N GLY A 132 10.03 1.01 -18.80
CA GLY A 132 10.15 0.72 -20.23
C GLY A 132 10.98 -0.54 -20.42
N SER A 133 10.49 -1.41 -21.32
CA SER A 133 11.17 -2.59 -21.82
C SER A 133 12.69 -2.38 -21.84
N LYS A 134 13.46 -3.38 -21.39
CA LYS A 134 14.86 -3.45 -21.81
C LYS A 134 14.86 -3.65 -23.33
N ASP A 135 14.83 -2.54 -24.06
CA ASP A 135 15.78 -2.33 -25.13
C ASP A 135 16.76 -1.26 -24.66
N SER A 136 18.00 -1.47 -25.08
CA SER A 136 19.25 -0.78 -24.77
C SER A 136 19.18 0.71 -24.45
N GLY A 137 20.17 1.16 -23.67
CA GLY A 137 20.31 2.51 -23.14
C GLY A 137 20.14 3.64 -24.17
N ALA A 138 19.80 4.81 -23.62
CA ALA A 138 19.61 6.07 -24.33
C ALA A 138 18.37 6.14 -25.23
N ASP A 139 17.19 5.84 -24.68
CA ASP A 139 15.94 6.57 -24.98
C ASP A 139 14.81 5.97 -24.15
N VAL A 140 14.56 6.54 -22.98
CA VAL A 140 13.24 6.39 -22.35
C VAL A 140 12.38 7.48 -22.99
N PRO A 141 11.40 7.16 -23.84
CA PRO A 141 10.46 8.18 -24.29
C PRO A 141 9.78 8.72 -23.04
N GLN A 142 9.75 10.04 -22.91
CA GLN A 142 8.97 10.71 -21.87
C GLN A 142 7.51 10.77 -22.31
N PRO A 143 6.63 9.96 -21.70
CA PRO A 143 5.29 10.45 -21.47
C PRO A 143 4.90 10.16 -20.02
N LEU A 144 5.05 11.20 -19.18
CA LEU A 144 4.25 11.55 -17.99
C LEU A 144 4.96 12.58 -17.08
N MET A 145 5.86 13.39 -17.66
CA MET A 145 6.01 14.79 -17.26
C MET A 145 4.96 15.61 -18.02
N ILE A 146 3.69 15.51 -17.64
CA ILE A 146 2.77 16.61 -17.96
C ILE A 146 3.10 17.71 -16.94
N GLY A 147 4.06 18.56 -17.31
CA GLY A 147 4.20 19.93 -16.80
C GLY A 147 5.26 20.19 -15.73
N ALA A 148 6.56 20.14 -16.07
CA ALA A 148 7.55 21.07 -15.48
C ALA A 148 8.82 21.20 -16.34
N SER A 149 8.64 21.55 -17.61
CA SER A 149 9.58 22.43 -18.32
C SER A 149 8.79 23.47 -19.11
N VAL A 150 7.83 24.10 -18.44
CA VAL A 150 7.51 25.49 -18.74
C VAL A 150 8.34 26.28 -17.73
N ALA A 151 9.51 26.74 -18.16
CA ALA A 151 10.20 27.81 -17.47
C ALA A 151 9.32 29.05 -17.59
N GLY A 152 8.43 29.23 -16.62
CA GLY A 152 7.44 30.30 -16.63
C GLY A 152 6.40 30.05 -15.56
N ARG A 153 6.56 30.74 -14.42
CA ARG A 153 5.50 31.17 -13.51
C ARG A 153 4.12 30.51 -13.74
N PHE A 154 3.85 29.38 -13.08
CA PHE A 154 2.47 29.02 -12.73
C PHE A 154 2.27 29.29 -11.25
N THR A 155 2.18 30.59 -10.94
CA THR A 155 1.31 31.03 -9.86
C THR A 155 -0.12 30.86 -10.38
N SER A 156 -0.83 29.84 -9.93
CA SER A 156 -2.30 29.82 -10.07
C SER A 156 -2.92 29.08 -8.91
N GLN A 157 -3.49 29.88 -8.01
CA GLN A 157 -4.43 29.50 -6.96
C GLN A 157 -5.57 28.61 -7.51
N ILE A 158 -5.66 27.35 -7.08
CA ILE A 158 -6.85 26.47 -7.12
C ILE A 158 -6.53 25.35 -6.09
N ILE A 159 -7.09 25.16 -4.89
CA ILE A 159 -8.35 25.55 -4.22
C ILE A 159 -8.00 25.92 -2.76
N SER A 160 -8.22 27.17 -2.38
CA SER A 160 -8.60 27.54 -1.02
C SER A 160 -10.11 27.38 -0.96
N ASP A 161 -10.57 26.24 -0.45
CA ASP A 161 -11.94 25.98 0.02
C ASP A 161 -12.03 24.50 0.46
N LEU A 162 -11.41 24.19 1.60
CA LEU A 162 -11.63 22.93 2.32
C LEU A 162 -11.73 23.15 3.83
N MET A 163 -12.29 24.28 4.26
CA MET A 163 -12.78 24.46 5.62
C MET A 163 -14.02 25.35 5.55
N GLY A 164 -15.19 24.73 5.42
CA GLY A 164 -16.47 25.39 5.63
C GLY A 164 -16.63 25.81 7.09
N THR A 165 -16.04 26.94 7.47
CA THR A 165 -16.47 27.74 8.61
C THR A 165 -17.25 28.93 8.07
N THR A 166 -18.57 28.78 8.09
CA THR A 166 -19.50 29.92 8.14
C THR A 166 -19.28 30.70 9.43
N VAL A 167 -19.44 32.02 9.32
CA VAL A 167 -19.48 33.04 10.37
C VAL A 167 -20.22 32.58 11.63
#